data_AF-A0A9Q0ZFE5-F1
#
_entry.id   AF-A0A9Q0ZFE5-F1
#
_cell.length_a   1.000
_cell.length_b   1.000
_cell.length_c   1.000
_cell.angle_alpha   90.00
_cell.angle_beta   90.00
_cell.angle_gamma   90.00
#
_symmetry.space_group_name_H-M   'P 1'
#
loop_
_entity.id
_entity.type
_entity.pdbx_description
1 polymer ?
#
loop_
_entity_poly.entity_id
_entity_poly.type
_entity_poly.pdbx_seq_one_letter_code
_entity_poly.pdbx_strand_id
1 'polypeptide(L)'
;MRPPTKEVPPQEFDKRVLEGFQVSPLWHQDFIRDDGSSDYVETVKTARWQYSTRPVYGWGNVGSTQKSTAGWLAAFPVFEPHWQICMAGGLSTGWIEWDGERFEFEDAPSYSEKNWGGAFPRKWFWVQCNVFEGASGEVALTAAGGLRQIAGPSETFENAALVGVHYDGIFYEFVPWNGAVNWEVFPWGYWYMAADNGTHLVELEATTKDLGTALRAPTAEAGLAPALKDTCFGVLKLQIWERRYDGTKGKLILDVTSDMALVEVGGGPWFSTWKGKASVPELVSRTVGAPIDMDGILSFAPLFKPPGL
;
A
#
# COMPACT_ATOMS: atom_id res chain seq x y z
N MET A 1 4.48 -20.24 28.86
CA MET A 1 5.77 -19.86 28.22
C MET A 1 5.74 -18.35 27.97
N ARG A 2 6.86 -17.64 28.01
CA ARG A 2 6.89 -16.21 27.62
C ARG A 2 7.05 -16.10 26.10
N PRO A 3 6.31 -15.20 25.42
CA PRO A 3 6.56 -14.91 24.02
C PRO A 3 8.02 -14.45 23.79
N PRO A 4 8.62 -14.78 22.63
CA PRO A 4 9.90 -14.18 22.25
C PRO A 4 9.79 -12.65 22.24
N THR A 5 10.81 -11.96 22.73
CA THR A 5 10.87 -10.49 22.71
C THR A 5 11.60 -9.94 21.49
N LYS A 6 12.06 -10.82 20.59
CA LYS A 6 12.76 -10.54 19.35
C LYS A 6 12.55 -11.69 18.38
N GLU A 7 12.87 -11.44 17.12
CA GLU A 7 12.94 -12.46 16.08
C GLU A 7 13.80 -13.65 16.55
N VAL A 8 13.31 -14.87 16.28
CA VAL A 8 14.03 -16.12 16.53
C VAL A 8 14.31 -16.83 15.21
N PRO A 9 15.33 -17.70 15.12
CA PRO A 9 15.57 -18.49 13.91
C PRO A 9 14.30 -19.26 13.50
N PRO A 10 14.00 -19.39 12.19
CA PRO A 10 12.79 -20.08 11.70
C PRO A 10 12.54 -21.45 12.32
N GLN A 11 13.58 -22.28 12.41
CA GLN A 11 13.49 -23.60 13.03
C GLN A 11 13.20 -23.59 14.54
N GLU A 12 13.55 -22.50 15.24
CA GLU A 12 13.23 -22.31 16.65
C GLU A 12 11.78 -21.87 16.83
N PHE A 13 11.30 -20.99 15.96
CA PHE A 13 9.90 -20.59 15.91
C PHE A 13 8.98 -21.79 15.76
N ASP A 14 9.22 -22.63 14.74
CA ASP A 14 8.44 -23.84 14.45
C ASP A 14 8.36 -24.82 15.63
N LYS A 15 9.37 -24.82 16.51
CA LYS A 15 9.44 -25.71 17.68
C LYS A 15 8.80 -25.13 18.93
N ARG A 16 8.71 -23.80 19.05
CA ARG A 16 8.40 -23.12 20.32
C ARG A 16 7.15 -22.25 20.28
N VAL A 17 6.79 -21.72 19.12
CA VAL A 17 5.64 -20.84 18.96
C VAL A 17 4.42 -21.70 18.65
N LEU A 18 3.50 -21.76 19.61
CA LEU A 18 2.24 -22.50 19.47
C LEU A 18 1.17 -21.70 18.75
N GLU A 19 1.30 -20.37 18.75
CA GLU A 19 0.39 -19.42 18.10
C GLU A 19 1.05 -18.05 17.94
N GLY A 20 0.82 -17.38 16.81
CA GLY A 20 1.34 -16.05 16.44
C GLY A 20 2.38 -16.10 15.31
N PHE A 21 2.61 -14.96 14.62
CA PHE A 21 3.50 -14.84 13.45
C PHE A 21 4.92 -14.38 13.77
N GLN A 22 5.81 -14.67 12.83
CA GLN A 22 7.03 -13.91 12.60
C GLN A 22 7.15 -13.57 11.10
N VAL A 23 7.35 -12.29 10.82
CA VAL A 23 7.50 -11.76 9.47
C VAL A 23 8.82 -11.01 9.38
N SER A 24 9.65 -11.41 8.43
CA SER A 24 10.90 -10.74 8.04
C SER A 24 10.81 -10.36 6.55
N PRO A 25 11.72 -9.54 6.01
CA PRO A 25 11.68 -9.14 4.60
C PRO A 25 11.75 -10.30 3.59
N LEU A 26 12.26 -11.47 4.00
CA LEU A 26 12.49 -12.61 3.10
C LEU A 26 11.80 -13.90 3.55
N TRP A 27 11.19 -13.91 4.72
CA TRP A 27 10.63 -15.11 5.33
C TRP A 27 9.42 -14.80 6.19
N HIS A 28 8.34 -15.54 5.95
CA HIS A 28 7.08 -15.46 6.65
C HIS A 28 6.73 -16.83 7.21
N GLN A 29 6.30 -16.85 8.47
CA GLN A 29 5.81 -18.05 9.14
C GLN A 29 4.84 -17.67 10.25
N ASP A 30 3.77 -18.45 10.39
CA ASP A 30 2.77 -18.24 11.45
C ASP A 30 1.94 -19.52 11.63
N PHE A 31 1.27 -19.55 12.75
CA PHE A 31 0.07 -20.31 13.03
C PHE A 31 -0.89 -19.49 13.91
N ILE A 32 -2.09 -19.21 13.42
CA ILE A 32 -3.16 -18.50 14.16
C ILE A 32 -4.43 -19.34 14.25
N ARG A 33 -5.24 -19.07 15.27
CA ARG A 33 -6.52 -19.73 15.51
C ARG A 33 -7.62 -18.70 15.68
N ASP A 34 -8.80 -19.02 15.18
CA ASP A 34 -9.99 -18.24 15.50
C ASP A 34 -10.42 -18.51 16.96
N ASP A 35 -10.63 -17.44 17.71
CA ASP A 35 -11.13 -17.47 19.09
C ASP A 35 -12.66 -17.31 19.17
N GLY A 36 -13.33 -17.14 18.02
CA GLY A 36 -14.77 -16.95 17.91
C GLY A 36 -15.24 -15.52 18.21
N SER A 37 -14.33 -14.55 18.32
CA SER A 37 -14.66 -13.14 18.61
C SER A 37 -15.09 -12.32 17.38
N SER A 38 -15.11 -12.93 16.19
CA SER A 38 -15.45 -12.29 14.92
C SER A 38 -16.69 -12.95 14.29
N ASP A 39 -17.87 -12.64 14.83
CA ASP A 39 -19.16 -13.20 14.42
C ASP A 39 -19.78 -12.56 13.15
N TYR A 40 -19.11 -11.57 12.59
CA TYR A 40 -19.59 -10.75 11.47
C TYR A 40 -18.85 -11.02 10.14
N VAL A 41 -17.86 -11.92 10.14
CA VAL A 41 -17.10 -12.35 8.95
C VAL A 41 -16.96 -13.87 8.93
N GLU A 42 -16.86 -14.44 7.75
CA GLU A 42 -16.51 -15.85 7.60
C GLU A 42 -15.03 -16.05 7.92
N THR A 43 -14.75 -16.91 8.89
CA THR A 43 -13.40 -17.25 9.35
C THR A 43 -13.14 -18.75 9.20
N VAL A 44 -11.89 -19.16 9.38
CA VAL A 44 -11.50 -20.56 9.50
C VAL A 44 -10.95 -20.84 10.89
N LYS A 45 -11.07 -22.08 11.34
CA LYS A 45 -10.61 -22.47 12.69
C LYS A 45 -9.13 -22.22 12.90
N THR A 46 -8.34 -22.45 11.85
CA THR A 46 -6.89 -22.34 11.87
C THR A 46 -6.36 -21.87 10.53
N ALA A 47 -5.37 -21.00 10.56
CA ALA A 47 -4.54 -20.67 9.41
C ALA A 47 -3.06 -20.82 9.79
N ARG A 48 -2.27 -21.44 8.90
CA ARG A 48 -0.83 -21.64 9.09
C ARG A 48 -0.12 -21.36 7.78
N TRP A 49 1.07 -20.79 7.82
CA TRP A 49 1.84 -20.59 6.59
C TRP A 49 3.33 -20.65 6.84
N GLN A 50 4.06 -20.90 5.76
CA GLN A 50 5.49 -20.78 5.71
C GLN A 50 5.92 -20.55 4.26
N TYR A 51 6.54 -19.41 4.00
CA TYR A 51 7.03 -19.08 2.67
C TYR A 51 8.20 -18.11 2.72
N SER A 52 9.05 -18.22 1.71
CA SER A 52 10.07 -17.22 1.41
C SER A 52 9.56 -16.23 0.38
N THR A 53 10.08 -15.00 0.44
CA THR A 53 9.78 -13.96 -0.53
C THR A 53 11.07 -13.42 -1.13
N ARG A 54 11.12 -13.33 -2.46
CA ARG A 54 12.15 -12.63 -3.23
C ARG A 54 11.59 -11.27 -3.66
N PRO A 55 12.05 -10.16 -3.07
CA PRO A 55 11.65 -8.83 -3.50
C PRO A 55 12.10 -8.54 -4.93
N VAL A 56 11.22 -7.94 -5.73
CA VAL A 56 11.47 -7.51 -7.11
C VAL A 56 11.46 -5.98 -7.18
N TYR A 57 10.43 -5.35 -6.61
CA TYR A 57 10.22 -3.91 -6.61
C TYR A 57 10.04 -3.39 -5.18
N GLY A 58 10.82 -2.36 -4.83
CA GLY A 58 10.61 -1.54 -3.64
C GLY A 58 9.81 -0.28 -3.99
N TRP A 59 10.20 0.86 -3.41
CA TRP A 59 9.65 2.17 -3.78
C TRP A 59 10.72 3.01 -4.50
N GLY A 60 11.02 2.66 -5.75
CA GLY A 60 12.12 3.24 -6.51
C GLY A 60 12.49 2.39 -7.72
N ASN A 61 13.37 2.91 -8.59
CA ASN A 61 13.90 2.13 -9.72
C ASN A 61 14.65 0.88 -9.23
N VAL A 62 14.61 -0.20 -10.02
CA VAL A 62 15.39 -1.40 -9.73
C VAL A 62 16.89 -1.07 -9.74
N GLY A 63 17.62 -1.59 -8.76
CA GLY A 63 19.06 -1.33 -8.61
C GLY A 63 19.43 0.07 -8.12
N SER A 64 18.46 0.90 -7.75
CA SER A 64 18.66 2.26 -7.22
C SER A 64 18.29 2.37 -5.74
N THR A 65 18.60 3.52 -5.13
CA THR A 65 18.18 3.83 -3.76
C THR A 65 16.65 3.85 -3.68
N GLN A 66 16.10 3.11 -2.72
CA GLN A 66 14.66 3.06 -2.44
C GLN A 66 14.25 4.28 -1.61
N LYS A 67 13.03 4.77 -1.84
CA LYS A 67 12.54 6.02 -1.26
C LYS A 67 11.51 5.77 -0.15
N SER A 68 11.35 6.75 0.73
CA SER A 68 10.18 6.84 1.60
C SER A 68 8.91 7.09 0.78
N THR A 69 7.86 6.30 1.03
CA THR A 69 6.62 6.36 0.25
C THR A 69 5.87 7.69 0.42
N ALA A 70 5.86 8.23 1.64
CA ALA A 70 5.25 9.52 1.95
C ALA A 70 6.25 10.69 1.91
N GLY A 71 7.41 10.49 1.26
CA GLY A 71 8.50 11.47 1.20
C GLY A 71 9.11 11.76 2.57
N TRP A 72 9.82 12.89 2.69
CA TRP A 72 10.47 13.30 3.94
C TRP A 72 9.48 13.66 5.06
N LEU A 73 8.23 14.02 4.73
CA LEU A 73 7.19 14.30 5.72
C LEU A 73 6.85 13.05 6.56
N ALA A 74 7.04 11.86 6.01
CA ALA A 74 6.91 10.59 6.74
C ALA A 74 7.87 10.48 7.94
N ALA A 75 8.96 11.26 7.96
CA ALA A 75 9.95 11.23 9.03
C ALA A 75 9.52 11.99 10.29
N PHE A 76 8.39 12.72 10.28
CA PHE A 76 7.93 13.42 11.47
C PHE A 76 6.79 12.66 12.17
N PRO A 77 6.87 12.41 13.49
CA PRO A 77 5.84 11.70 14.26
C PRO A 77 4.45 12.34 14.23
N VAL A 78 4.36 13.61 13.82
CA VAL A 78 3.13 14.39 13.80
C VAL A 78 2.22 14.09 12.60
N PHE A 79 2.69 13.32 11.62
CA PHE A 79 1.91 12.92 10.44
C PHE A 79 1.48 11.47 10.56
N GLU A 80 0.47 11.22 11.41
CA GLU A 80 -0.14 9.90 11.56
C GLU A 80 -1.39 9.74 10.65
N PRO A 81 -1.69 8.51 10.19
CA PRO A 81 -0.83 7.33 10.28
C PRO A 81 0.37 7.46 9.35
N HIS A 82 1.48 6.88 9.78
CA HIS A 82 2.60 6.61 8.90
C HIS A 82 2.35 5.33 8.13
N TRP A 83 2.89 5.29 6.92
CA TRP A 83 2.79 4.12 6.07
C TRP A 83 4.02 4.03 5.15
N GLN A 84 4.35 2.81 4.76
CA GLN A 84 5.46 2.54 3.86
C GLN A 84 5.16 1.29 3.03
N ILE A 85 5.39 1.40 1.72
CA ILE A 85 5.52 0.24 0.86
C ILE A 85 6.87 -0.41 1.15
N CYS A 86 6.83 -1.57 1.78
CA CYS A 86 8.03 -2.35 2.08
C CYS A 86 8.46 -3.14 0.84
N MET A 87 7.49 -3.56 0.01
CA MET A 87 7.73 -4.26 -1.25
C MET A 87 6.52 -4.02 -2.17
N ALA A 88 6.72 -3.27 -3.26
CA ALA A 88 5.69 -3.03 -4.26
C ALA A 88 5.42 -4.28 -5.09
N GLY A 89 6.44 -5.13 -5.29
CA GLY A 89 6.30 -6.41 -5.96
C GLY A 89 7.39 -7.40 -5.54
N GLY A 90 7.01 -8.65 -5.39
CA GLY A 90 7.92 -9.75 -5.08
C GLY A 90 7.35 -11.09 -5.50
N LEU A 91 8.18 -12.13 -5.46
CA LEU A 91 7.80 -13.49 -5.80
C LEU A 91 7.96 -14.37 -4.56
N SER A 92 6.88 -15.00 -4.13
CA SER A 92 6.84 -15.81 -2.93
C SER A 92 6.71 -17.29 -3.28
N THR A 93 7.40 -18.14 -2.52
CA THR A 93 7.41 -19.59 -2.71
C THR A 93 7.27 -20.27 -1.35
N GLY A 94 6.31 -21.19 -1.25
CA GLY A 94 6.01 -21.90 -0.01
C GLY A 94 4.57 -22.37 0.00
N TRP A 95 3.92 -22.25 1.15
CA TRP A 95 2.57 -22.77 1.35
C TRP A 95 1.78 -21.99 2.40
N ILE A 96 0.45 -22.03 2.24
CA ILE A 96 -0.55 -21.60 3.20
C ILE A 96 -1.49 -22.78 3.43
N GLU A 97 -1.77 -23.09 4.69
CA GLU A 97 -2.81 -24.03 5.12
C GLU A 97 -3.97 -23.23 5.70
N TRP A 98 -5.15 -23.44 5.12
CA TRP A 98 -6.38 -22.70 5.40
C TRP A 98 -7.55 -23.69 5.55
N ASP A 99 -8.17 -23.71 6.73
CA ASP A 99 -9.20 -24.72 7.12
C ASP A 99 -8.77 -26.19 6.92
N GLY A 100 -7.48 -26.48 7.10
CA GLY A 100 -6.92 -27.82 6.91
C GLY A 100 -6.66 -28.21 5.45
N GLU A 101 -6.95 -27.33 4.48
CA GLU A 101 -6.51 -27.46 3.10
C GLU A 101 -5.20 -26.72 2.89
N ARG A 102 -4.24 -27.36 2.21
CA ARG A 102 -2.91 -26.81 1.97
C ARG A 102 -2.76 -26.37 0.51
N PHE A 103 -2.45 -25.09 0.33
CA PHE A 103 -2.18 -24.43 -0.94
C PHE A 103 -0.67 -24.22 -1.05
N GLU A 104 -0.05 -24.83 -2.05
CA GLU A 104 1.37 -24.66 -2.36
C GLU A 104 1.52 -23.76 -3.58
N PHE A 105 2.53 -22.89 -3.55
CA PHE A 105 2.77 -21.93 -4.59
C PHE A 105 4.27 -21.71 -4.81
N GLU A 106 4.62 -21.40 -6.05
CA GLU A 106 5.96 -21.12 -6.50
C GLU A 106 5.97 -19.81 -7.29
N ASP A 107 6.88 -18.90 -6.93
CA ASP A 107 7.02 -17.58 -7.54
C ASP A 107 5.68 -16.83 -7.66
N ALA A 108 4.82 -16.93 -6.64
CA ALA A 108 3.55 -16.23 -6.60
C ALA A 108 3.75 -14.72 -6.37
N PRO A 109 3.08 -13.84 -7.14
CA PRO A 109 3.15 -12.40 -6.93
C PRO A 109 2.75 -12.00 -5.50
N SER A 110 3.51 -11.09 -4.92
CA SER A 110 3.36 -10.65 -3.53
C SER A 110 3.61 -9.17 -3.37
N TYR A 111 3.00 -8.60 -2.35
CA TYR A 111 3.06 -7.18 -1.98
C TYR A 111 3.15 -7.08 -0.46
N SER A 112 3.85 -6.07 0.04
CA SER A 112 3.84 -5.78 1.48
C SER A 112 3.91 -4.29 1.76
N GLU A 113 3.12 -3.89 2.75
CA GLU A 113 3.13 -2.57 3.33
C GLU A 113 3.16 -2.66 4.85
N LYS A 114 3.51 -1.53 5.47
CA LYS A 114 3.46 -1.38 6.91
C LYS A 114 2.79 -0.05 7.23
N ASN A 115 1.82 -0.09 8.14
CA ASN A 115 1.17 1.07 8.73
C ASN A 115 1.48 1.15 10.22
N TRP A 116 1.70 2.36 10.76
CA TRP A 116 1.89 2.58 12.19
C TRP A 116 1.45 3.99 12.62
N GLY A 117 1.26 4.19 13.92
CA GLY A 117 0.71 5.43 14.50
C GLY A 117 -0.51 5.15 15.37
N GLY A 118 -1.24 6.20 15.76
CA GLY A 118 -2.41 6.11 16.63
C GLY A 118 -3.67 5.54 15.97
N ALA A 119 -3.97 5.94 14.72
CA ALA A 119 -5.14 5.49 13.98
C ALA A 119 -4.98 5.68 12.45
N PHE A 120 -5.79 4.95 11.66
CA PHE A 120 -5.90 5.14 10.22
C PHE A 120 -6.54 6.50 9.86
N PRO A 121 -6.47 6.96 8.59
CA PRO A 121 -7.06 8.23 8.18
C PRO A 121 -8.58 8.22 8.37
N ARG A 122 -9.23 9.39 8.42
CA ARG A 122 -10.71 9.44 8.54
C ARG A 122 -11.43 8.81 7.36
N LYS A 123 -10.79 8.80 6.19
CA LYS A 123 -11.31 8.24 4.95
C LYS A 123 -10.14 7.91 4.03
N TRP A 124 -10.12 6.72 3.46
CA TRP A 124 -9.06 6.32 2.53
C TRP A 124 -9.54 5.26 1.52
N PHE A 125 -8.79 5.09 0.45
CA PHE A 125 -8.98 4.02 -0.52
C PHE A 125 -7.63 3.45 -0.94
N TRP A 126 -7.64 2.21 -1.41
CA TRP A 126 -6.47 1.52 -1.94
C TRP A 126 -6.80 0.77 -3.22
N VAL A 127 -5.83 0.69 -4.12
CA VAL A 127 -5.80 -0.19 -5.28
C VAL A 127 -4.39 -0.76 -5.42
N GLN A 128 -4.26 -2.08 -5.41
CA GLN A 128 -2.98 -2.76 -5.57
C GLN A 128 -3.14 -3.93 -6.56
N CYS A 129 -2.14 -4.13 -7.42
CA CYS A 129 -2.14 -5.28 -8.33
C CYS A 129 -0.74 -5.58 -8.84
N ASN A 130 -0.36 -6.86 -8.86
CA ASN A 130 0.91 -7.34 -9.44
C ASN A 130 0.71 -8.44 -10.50
N VAL A 131 -0.55 -8.67 -10.91
CA VAL A 131 -0.93 -9.70 -11.88
C VAL A 131 -1.59 -9.00 -13.05
N PHE A 132 -0.90 -8.89 -14.19
CA PHE A 132 -1.41 -8.17 -15.34
C PHE A 132 -1.28 -8.97 -16.63
N GLU A 133 -2.28 -8.84 -17.49
CA GLU A 133 -2.25 -9.27 -18.88
C GLU A 133 -1.90 -8.07 -19.79
N GLY A 134 -1.20 -8.34 -20.89
CA GLY A 134 -0.87 -7.33 -21.91
C GLY A 134 0.51 -6.68 -21.79
N ALA A 135 1.25 -6.96 -20.71
CA ALA A 135 2.66 -6.55 -20.57
C ALA A 135 3.62 -7.67 -21.01
N SER A 136 4.78 -7.30 -21.52
CA SER A 136 5.88 -8.23 -21.83
C SER A 136 6.76 -8.57 -20.62
N GLY A 137 6.50 -7.96 -19.46
CA GLY A 137 7.29 -8.12 -18.24
C GLY A 137 6.45 -7.86 -16.99
N GLU A 138 7.07 -7.98 -15.82
CA GLU A 138 6.40 -7.80 -14.53
C GLU A 138 5.94 -6.35 -14.34
N VAL A 139 4.68 -6.19 -13.95
CA VAL A 139 4.07 -4.90 -13.62
C VAL A 139 3.63 -4.95 -12.16
N ALA A 140 3.95 -3.90 -11.41
CA ALA A 140 3.43 -3.71 -10.06
C ALA A 140 2.76 -2.35 -9.93
N LEU A 141 1.52 -2.34 -9.43
CA LEU A 141 0.74 -1.15 -9.16
C LEU A 141 0.49 -1.02 -7.66
N THR A 142 0.72 0.19 -7.15
CA THR A 142 0.23 0.63 -5.85
C THR A 142 -0.38 2.01 -6.02
N ALA A 143 -1.66 2.16 -5.69
CA ALA A 143 -2.36 3.42 -5.78
C ALA A 143 -3.24 3.62 -4.55
N ALA A 144 -3.23 4.82 -3.99
CA ALA A 144 -3.87 5.08 -2.72
C ALA A 144 -4.27 6.53 -2.58
N GLY A 145 -5.23 6.80 -1.70
CA GLY A 145 -5.54 8.16 -1.28
C GLY A 145 -6.21 8.19 0.09
N GLY A 146 -6.00 9.28 0.82
CA GLY A 146 -6.45 9.41 2.19
C GLY A 146 -6.65 10.85 2.61
N LEU A 147 -7.63 11.06 3.49
CA LEU A 147 -7.86 12.31 4.19
C LEU A 147 -7.08 12.28 5.50
N ARG A 148 -5.84 12.77 5.46
CA ARG A 148 -4.92 12.74 6.61
C ARG A 148 -5.08 13.99 7.47
N GLN A 149 -4.92 13.84 8.77
CA GLN A 149 -4.90 14.97 9.69
C GLN A 149 -3.52 15.62 9.69
N ILE A 150 -3.48 16.95 9.62
CA ILE A 150 -2.25 17.72 9.80
C ILE A 150 -2.20 18.14 11.26
N ALA A 151 -1.06 17.88 11.92
CA ALA A 151 -0.84 18.37 13.26
C ALA A 151 -0.82 19.90 13.31
N GLY A 152 -1.63 20.45 14.21
CA GLY A 152 -1.74 21.89 14.44
C GLY A 152 -2.75 22.19 15.55
N PRO A 153 -2.86 23.46 15.97
CA PRO A 153 -3.83 23.89 16.99
C PRO A 153 -5.30 23.77 16.54
N SER A 154 -5.54 23.58 15.23
CA SER A 154 -6.86 23.35 14.63
C SER A 154 -6.91 21.99 13.93
N GLU A 155 -8.06 21.31 14.01
CA GLU A 155 -8.33 20.10 13.22
C GLU A 155 -8.33 20.43 11.73
N THR A 156 -7.19 20.17 11.08
CA THR A 156 -6.98 20.46 9.66
C THR A 156 -6.72 19.15 8.94
N PHE A 157 -7.34 18.97 7.79
CA PHE A 157 -7.19 17.77 6.97
C PHE A 157 -6.69 18.13 5.58
N GLU A 158 -5.87 17.25 5.02
CA GLU A 158 -5.47 17.35 3.61
C GLU A 158 -5.68 16.03 2.89
N ASN A 159 -5.93 16.14 1.59
CA ASN A 159 -5.91 14.96 0.75
C ASN A 159 -4.46 14.63 0.40
N ALA A 160 -4.07 13.39 0.70
CA ALA A 160 -2.88 12.77 0.13
C ALA A 160 -3.33 11.69 -0.86
N ALA A 161 -2.57 11.52 -1.95
CA ALA A 161 -2.79 10.44 -2.88
C ALA A 161 -1.50 10.11 -3.62
N LEU A 162 -1.37 8.87 -4.08
CA LEU A 162 -0.28 8.46 -4.95
C LEU A 162 -0.71 7.40 -5.96
N VAL A 163 0.08 7.31 -7.03
CA VAL A 163 0.12 6.17 -7.95
C VAL A 163 1.58 5.84 -8.17
N GLY A 164 1.97 4.61 -7.90
CA GLY A 164 3.28 4.05 -8.19
C GLY A 164 3.14 2.86 -9.13
N VAL A 165 3.80 2.92 -10.28
CA VAL A 165 3.83 1.81 -11.24
C VAL A 165 5.27 1.41 -11.51
N HIS A 166 5.57 0.12 -11.35
CA HIS A 166 6.82 -0.46 -11.83
C HIS A 166 6.57 -1.21 -13.12
N TYR A 167 7.36 -0.91 -14.15
CA TYR A 167 7.35 -1.64 -15.42
C TYR A 167 8.70 -1.49 -16.11
N ASP A 168 9.24 -2.60 -16.64
CA ASP A 168 10.54 -2.64 -17.34
C ASP A 168 11.71 -2.04 -16.51
N GLY A 169 11.70 -2.31 -15.21
CA GLY A 169 12.70 -1.79 -14.25
C GLY A 169 12.58 -0.30 -13.90
N ILE A 170 11.62 0.40 -14.50
CA ILE A 170 11.36 1.84 -14.27
C ILE A 170 10.23 2.00 -13.26
N PHE A 171 10.42 2.91 -12.31
CA PHE A 171 9.40 3.35 -11.37
C PHE A 171 8.77 4.67 -11.81
N TYR A 172 7.51 4.60 -12.23
CA TYR A 172 6.66 5.73 -12.57
C TYR A 172 5.92 6.20 -11.32
N GLU A 173 6.46 7.25 -10.68
CA GLU A 173 5.93 7.83 -9.45
C GLU A 173 5.03 9.05 -9.75
N PHE A 174 3.81 9.03 -9.23
CA PHE A 174 2.86 10.13 -9.28
C PHE A 174 2.41 10.48 -7.87
N VAL A 175 2.90 11.62 -7.38
CA VAL A 175 2.72 12.07 -6.00
C VAL A 175 2.54 13.60 -5.98
N PRO A 176 1.94 14.18 -4.93
CA PRO A 176 1.56 15.59 -4.96
C PRO A 176 2.74 16.56 -5.08
N TRP A 177 3.95 16.15 -4.69
CA TRP A 177 5.16 16.98 -4.77
C TRP A 177 5.86 16.92 -6.13
N ASN A 178 5.54 15.96 -7.00
CA ASN A 178 6.08 15.89 -8.36
C ASN A 178 5.00 16.02 -9.45
N GLY A 179 3.74 16.22 -9.07
CA GLY A 179 2.61 16.16 -9.99
C GLY A 179 1.27 16.47 -9.36
N ALA A 180 0.21 16.06 -10.06
CA ALA A 180 -1.16 16.12 -9.59
C ALA A 180 -1.81 14.74 -9.70
N VAL A 181 -2.49 14.32 -8.63
CA VAL A 181 -3.25 13.07 -8.58
C VAL A 181 -4.71 13.40 -8.36
N ASN A 182 -5.59 12.87 -9.20
CA ASN A 182 -7.04 13.04 -9.10
C ASN A 182 -7.68 11.67 -8.96
N TRP A 183 -8.79 11.59 -8.23
CA TRP A 183 -9.54 10.35 -8.07
C TRP A 183 -11.03 10.59 -8.05
N GLU A 184 -11.74 9.51 -8.35
CA GLU A 184 -13.18 9.36 -8.18
C GLU A 184 -13.45 7.94 -7.65
N VAL A 185 -13.87 7.86 -6.39
CA VAL A 185 -14.10 6.57 -5.71
C VAL A 185 -15.53 6.52 -5.19
N PHE A 186 -16.26 5.48 -5.56
CA PHE A 186 -17.63 5.27 -5.10
C PHE A 186 -17.63 4.76 -3.66
N PRO A 187 -18.78 4.81 -2.95
CA PRO A 187 -18.89 4.12 -1.65
C PRO A 187 -18.44 2.66 -1.68
N TRP A 188 -18.64 1.99 -2.83
CA TRP A 188 -18.07 0.69 -3.15
C TRP A 188 -18.16 0.41 -4.65
N GLY A 189 -17.32 -0.49 -5.16
CA GLY A 189 -17.48 -1.10 -6.48
C GLY A 189 -16.82 -0.36 -7.64
N TYR A 190 -16.30 0.85 -7.43
CA TYR A 190 -15.64 1.65 -8.45
C TYR A 190 -14.55 2.56 -7.88
N TRP A 191 -13.36 2.48 -8.49
CA TRP A 191 -12.20 3.30 -8.20
C TRP A 191 -11.62 3.81 -9.51
N TYR A 192 -11.45 5.12 -9.63
CA TYR A 192 -10.77 5.73 -10.75
C TYR A 192 -9.70 6.69 -10.24
N MET A 193 -8.51 6.64 -10.86
CA MET A 193 -7.47 7.63 -10.64
C MET A 193 -6.82 8.07 -11.94
N ALA A 194 -6.45 9.34 -12.00
CA ALA A 194 -5.67 9.91 -13.09
C ALA A 194 -4.60 10.84 -12.52
N ALA A 195 -3.36 10.69 -12.99
CA ALA A 195 -2.26 11.53 -12.52
C ALA A 195 -1.31 11.98 -13.63
N ASP A 196 -0.68 13.13 -13.39
CA ASP A 196 0.30 13.79 -14.26
C ASP A 196 1.51 14.18 -13.40
N ASN A 197 2.71 13.71 -13.75
CA ASN A 197 3.96 14.04 -13.07
C ASN A 197 4.89 14.97 -13.90
N GLY A 198 4.32 15.66 -14.90
CA GLY A 198 5.02 16.56 -15.81
C GLY A 198 5.73 15.87 -16.98
N THR A 199 5.95 14.55 -16.90
CA THR A 199 6.63 13.77 -17.96
C THR A 199 5.80 12.60 -18.46
N HIS A 200 4.93 12.06 -17.60
CA HIS A 200 4.07 10.94 -17.87
C HIS A 200 2.65 11.24 -17.40
N LEU A 201 1.70 10.53 -18.00
CA LEU A 201 0.31 10.47 -17.57
C LEU A 201 -0.02 9.03 -17.21
N VAL A 202 -0.80 8.82 -16.15
CA VAL A 202 -1.35 7.52 -15.77
C VAL A 202 -2.85 7.62 -15.56
N GLU A 203 -3.57 6.57 -15.98
CA GLU A 203 -4.96 6.36 -15.64
C GLU A 203 -5.14 4.91 -15.18
N LEU A 204 -5.94 4.74 -14.12
CA LEU A 204 -6.39 3.43 -13.67
C LEU A 204 -7.87 3.47 -13.33
N GLU A 205 -8.56 2.40 -13.71
CA GLU A 205 -9.97 2.17 -13.40
C GLU A 205 -10.12 0.76 -12.87
N ALA A 206 -10.64 0.61 -11.65
CA ALA A 206 -10.94 -0.66 -11.03
C ALA A 206 -12.42 -0.76 -10.67
N THR A 207 -13.00 -1.94 -10.87
CA THR A 207 -14.39 -2.24 -10.51
C THR A 207 -14.48 -3.60 -9.84
N THR A 208 -15.50 -3.79 -9.00
CA THR A 208 -15.80 -5.12 -8.46
C THR A 208 -17.30 -5.32 -8.29
N LYS A 209 -17.74 -6.57 -8.44
CA LYS A 209 -19.08 -7.04 -8.07
C LYS A 209 -19.08 -7.78 -6.74
N ASP A 210 -17.90 -8.11 -6.22
CA ASP A 210 -17.74 -8.73 -4.93
C ASP A 210 -18.22 -7.79 -3.82
N LEU A 211 -18.79 -8.35 -2.76
CA LEU A 211 -19.33 -7.53 -1.66
C LEU A 211 -18.22 -6.91 -0.81
N GLY A 212 -17.02 -7.50 -0.86
CA GLY A 212 -15.89 -7.19 -0.02
C GLY A 212 -16.00 -7.79 1.37
N THR A 213 -14.85 -7.93 2.03
CA THR A 213 -14.75 -8.41 3.41
C THR A 213 -14.54 -7.23 4.34
N ALA A 214 -15.33 -7.15 5.41
CA ALA A 214 -15.16 -6.10 6.42
C ALA A 214 -14.02 -6.46 7.38
N LEU A 215 -12.95 -5.67 7.40
CA LEU A 215 -11.79 -5.87 8.28
C LEU A 215 -11.74 -4.83 9.39
N ARG A 216 -11.11 -5.21 10.52
CA ARG A 216 -10.85 -4.27 11.60
C ARG A 216 -9.63 -3.42 11.28
N ALA A 217 -9.76 -2.10 11.47
CA ALA A 217 -8.64 -1.16 11.41
C ALA A 217 -8.62 -0.29 12.68
N PRO A 218 -7.45 0.18 13.13
CA PRO A 218 -7.36 1.17 14.20
C PRO A 218 -8.05 2.49 13.82
N THR A 219 -9.03 2.90 14.60
CA THR A 219 -9.76 4.17 14.46
C THR A 219 -9.52 5.06 15.66
N ALA A 220 -9.60 6.38 15.47
CA ALA A 220 -9.39 7.33 16.57
C ALA A 220 -10.50 7.25 17.64
N GLU A 221 -11.73 6.94 17.21
CA GLU A 221 -12.91 6.98 18.06
C GLU A 221 -13.23 5.64 18.72
N ALA A 222 -13.02 4.51 18.03
CA ALA A 222 -13.45 3.19 18.47
C ALA A 222 -12.30 2.19 18.67
N GLY A 223 -11.04 2.62 18.49
CA GLY A 223 -9.89 1.71 18.50
C GLY A 223 -9.97 0.72 17.33
N LEU A 224 -9.55 -0.53 17.53
CA LEU A 224 -9.61 -1.58 16.51
C LEU A 224 -11.06 -2.00 16.25
N ALA A 225 -11.66 -1.50 15.16
CA ALA A 225 -13.07 -1.69 14.83
C ALA A 225 -13.27 -1.97 13.33
N PRO A 226 -14.39 -2.61 12.90
CA PRO A 226 -14.71 -2.79 11.49
C PRO A 226 -14.84 -1.45 10.77
N ALA A 227 -13.78 -1.04 10.08
CA ALA A 227 -13.64 0.29 9.48
C ALA A 227 -12.98 0.24 8.09
N LEU A 228 -12.71 -0.96 7.58
CA LEU A 228 -12.08 -1.21 6.29
C LEU A 228 -12.91 -2.27 5.55
N LYS A 229 -13.02 -2.13 4.24
CA LYS A 229 -13.59 -3.15 3.37
C LYS A 229 -12.74 -3.34 2.13
N ASP A 230 -12.31 -4.56 1.88
CA ASP A 230 -11.42 -4.91 0.76
C ASP A 230 -11.89 -6.16 -0.01
N THR A 231 -11.30 -6.37 -1.19
CA THR A 231 -11.42 -7.61 -1.96
C THR A 231 -10.28 -7.70 -2.96
N CYS A 232 -9.83 -8.92 -3.28
CA CYS A 232 -8.87 -9.18 -4.35
C CYS A 232 -9.54 -9.53 -5.69
N PHE A 233 -10.88 -9.49 -5.76
CA PHE A 233 -11.67 -9.79 -6.96
C PHE A 233 -12.03 -8.51 -7.73
N GLY A 234 -11.04 -7.65 -7.95
CA GLY A 234 -11.17 -6.41 -8.71
C GLY A 234 -10.75 -6.59 -10.18
N VAL A 235 -11.57 -6.09 -11.10
CA VAL A 235 -11.21 -5.93 -12.52
C VAL A 235 -10.61 -4.55 -12.70
N LEU A 236 -9.37 -4.49 -13.17
CA LEU A 236 -8.56 -3.29 -13.29
C LEU A 236 -8.08 -3.10 -14.72
N LYS A 237 -8.11 -1.84 -15.18
CA LYS A 237 -7.37 -1.36 -16.35
C LYS A 237 -6.35 -0.32 -15.91
N LEU A 238 -5.12 -0.42 -16.40
CA LEU A 238 -4.03 0.51 -16.12
C LEU A 238 -3.38 0.94 -17.43
N GLN A 239 -3.21 2.24 -17.61
CA GLN A 239 -2.56 2.81 -18.79
C GLN A 239 -1.57 3.92 -18.43
N ILE A 240 -0.42 3.95 -19.12
CA ILE A 240 0.61 4.98 -18.97
C ILE A 240 0.98 5.54 -20.34
N TRP A 241 1.16 6.85 -20.42
CA TRP A 241 1.63 7.56 -21.61
C TRP A 241 2.79 8.50 -21.30
N GLU A 242 3.64 8.75 -22.29
CA GLU A 242 4.47 9.97 -22.32
C GLU A 242 3.55 11.20 -22.37
N ARG A 243 3.91 12.26 -21.65
CA ARG A 243 3.19 13.53 -21.67
C ARG A 243 3.72 14.43 -22.77
N ARG A 244 2.85 14.96 -23.64
CA ARG A 244 3.22 15.98 -24.64
C ARG A 244 3.41 17.36 -24.01
N TYR A 245 4.04 18.27 -24.76
CA TYR A 245 4.25 19.65 -24.32
C TYR A 245 2.94 20.40 -24.02
N ASP A 246 1.86 20.04 -24.72
CA ASP A 246 0.51 20.59 -24.53
C ASP A 246 -0.26 19.94 -23.37
N GLY A 247 0.35 18.98 -22.67
CA GLY A 247 -0.25 18.24 -21.57
C GLY A 247 -1.14 17.06 -21.99
N THR A 248 -1.24 16.76 -23.28
CA THR A 248 -2.04 15.63 -23.76
C THR A 248 -1.26 14.31 -23.76
N LYS A 249 -1.99 13.19 -23.89
CA LYS A 249 -1.44 11.85 -24.02
C LYS A 249 -0.60 11.72 -25.30
N GLY A 250 0.67 11.41 -25.12
CA GLY A 250 1.65 11.14 -26.17
C GLY A 250 1.70 9.66 -26.55
N LYS A 251 2.91 9.11 -26.60
CA LYS A 251 3.15 7.70 -26.88
C LYS A 251 2.65 6.85 -25.72
N LEU A 252 1.91 5.79 -26.02
CA LEU A 252 1.50 4.77 -25.05
C LEU A 252 2.72 3.96 -24.60
N ILE A 253 2.90 3.82 -23.30
CA ILE A 253 3.99 3.04 -22.67
C ILE A 253 3.46 1.71 -22.16
N LEU A 254 2.30 1.72 -21.52
CA LEU A 254 1.69 0.54 -20.90
C LEU A 254 0.17 0.59 -21.08
N ASP A 255 -0.44 -0.54 -21.43
CA ASP A 255 -1.91 -0.74 -21.47
C ASP A 255 -2.18 -2.19 -21.08
N VAL A 256 -2.65 -2.38 -19.85
CA VAL A 256 -2.77 -3.70 -19.23
C VAL A 256 -4.06 -3.82 -18.45
N THR A 257 -4.51 -5.06 -18.28
CA THR A 257 -5.70 -5.40 -17.50
C THR A 257 -5.40 -6.49 -16.47
N SER A 258 -6.21 -6.54 -15.43
CA SER A 258 -6.18 -7.58 -14.41
C SER A 258 -7.60 -7.90 -13.96
N ASP A 259 -7.85 -9.13 -13.54
CA ASP A 259 -9.05 -9.55 -12.79
C ASP A 259 -8.73 -9.94 -11.33
N MET A 260 -7.52 -9.62 -10.87
CA MET A 260 -6.99 -9.92 -9.54
C MET A 260 -6.50 -8.67 -8.79
N ALA A 261 -7.12 -7.51 -9.04
CA ALA A 261 -6.76 -6.30 -8.32
C ALA A 261 -7.36 -6.29 -6.91
N LEU A 262 -6.52 -5.96 -5.92
CA LEU A 262 -6.98 -5.60 -4.59
C LEU A 262 -7.57 -4.20 -4.64
N VAL A 263 -8.78 -4.04 -4.15
CA VAL A 263 -9.46 -2.75 -4.01
C VAL A 263 -10.01 -2.59 -2.61
N GLU A 264 -9.87 -1.39 -2.05
CA GLU A 264 -10.22 -1.10 -0.67
C GLU A 264 -10.88 0.27 -0.53
N VAL A 265 -11.83 0.35 0.40
CA VAL A 265 -12.25 1.61 1.02
C VAL A 265 -12.19 1.46 2.54
N GLY A 266 -11.85 2.52 3.23
CA GLY A 266 -11.91 2.53 4.68
C GLY A 266 -12.17 3.90 5.28
N GLY A 267 -12.39 3.87 6.58
CA GLY A 267 -12.86 4.98 7.38
C GLY A 267 -14.31 5.28 7.03
N GLY A 268 -14.67 6.56 7.06
CA GLY A 268 -15.98 6.99 6.64
C GLY A 268 -16.49 8.21 7.41
N PRO A 269 -17.77 8.52 7.22
CA PRO A 269 -18.75 7.75 6.42
C PRO A 269 -18.59 7.90 4.89
N TRP A 270 -18.99 6.86 4.14
CA TRP A 270 -19.02 6.81 2.68
C TRP A 270 -20.45 6.95 2.13
N PHE A 271 -21.01 8.17 2.19
CA PHE A 271 -22.40 8.42 1.74
C PHE A 271 -22.51 8.74 0.24
N SER A 272 -21.43 9.17 -0.38
CA SER A 272 -21.39 9.61 -1.77
C SER A 272 -20.01 9.38 -2.37
N THR A 273 -19.94 9.45 -3.70
CA THR A 273 -18.70 9.41 -4.47
C THR A 273 -17.72 10.46 -3.95
N TRP A 274 -16.51 10.03 -3.62
CA TRP A 274 -15.43 10.91 -3.25
C TRP A 274 -14.61 11.27 -4.48
N LYS A 275 -14.77 12.51 -4.93
CA LYS A 275 -13.88 13.13 -5.92
C LYS A 275 -12.86 13.99 -5.20
N GLY A 276 -11.60 13.88 -5.59
CA GLY A 276 -10.57 14.69 -4.98
C GLY A 276 -9.36 14.89 -5.87
N LYS A 277 -8.52 15.82 -5.44
CA LYS A 277 -7.25 16.16 -6.06
C LYS A 277 -6.21 16.39 -4.98
N ALA A 278 -5.01 15.89 -5.20
CA ALA A 278 -3.83 16.16 -4.39
C ALA A 278 -2.73 16.72 -5.29
N SER A 279 -2.24 17.91 -4.94
CA SER A 279 -1.13 18.59 -5.61
C SER A 279 -0.54 19.62 -4.67
N VAL A 280 0.78 19.77 -4.64
CA VAL A 280 1.43 20.86 -3.90
C VAL A 280 1.27 22.18 -4.68
N PRO A 281 0.91 23.30 -4.04
CA PRO A 281 0.90 24.61 -4.70
C PRO A 281 2.27 24.95 -5.31
N GLU A 282 2.32 25.50 -6.52
CA GLU A 282 3.57 25.81 -7.27
C GLU A 282 4.62 26.60 -6.49
N LEU A 283 4.21 27.41 -5.50
CA LEU A 283 5.13 28.20 -4.69
C LEU A 283 5.93 27.35 -3.69
N VAL A 284 5.40 26.19 -3.29
CA VAL A 284 6.01 25.28 -2.30
C VAL A 284 6.83 24.18 -3.00
N SER A 285 6.50 23.82 -4.24
CA SER A 285 7.23 22.79 -5.01
C SER A 285 8.70 23.15 -5.26
N ARG A 286 9.04 24.45 -5.37
CA ARG A 286 10.43 24.92 -5.52
C ARG A 286 11.29 24.72 -4.27
N THR A 287 10.67 24.64 -3.08
CA THR A 287 11.36 24.45 -1.80
C THR A 287 11.36 22.98 -1.37
N VAL A 288 10.31 22.23 -1.73
CA VAL A 288 10.13 20.79 -1.42
C VAL A 288 10.81 19.88 -2.45
N GLY A 289 10.97 20.33 -3.70
CA GLY A 289 11.63 19.59 -4.78
C GLY A 289 13.16 19.63 -4.74
N ALA A 290 13.77 20.34 -3.79
CA ALA A 290 15.19 20.20 -3.53
C ALA A 290 15.41 18.85 -2.82
N PRO A 291 16.29 17.96 -3.32
CA PRO A 291 16.61 16.73 -2.63
C PRO A 291 17.32 17.09 -1.33
N ILE A 292 16.55 17.19 -0.24
CA ILE A 292 17.11 17.26 1.10
C ILE A 292 17.53 15.84 1.44
N ASP A 293 18.84 15.63 1.55
CA ASP A 293 19.44 14.37 2.02
C ASP A 293 19.10 14.17 3.51
N MET A 294 17.89 13.67 3.74
CA MET A 294 17.37 13.42 5.07
C MET A 294 18.04 12.22 5.74
N ASP A 295 18.60 11.28 4.97
CA ASP A 295 19.40 10.18 5.53
C ASP A 295 20.70 10.71 6.13
N GLY A 296 21.35 11.67 5.44
CA GLY A 296 22.44 12.46 5.99
C GLY A 296 22.02 13.20 7.27
N ILE A 297 20.91 13.94 7.27
CA ILE A 297 20.48 14.75 8.43
C ILE A 297 20.03 13.89 9.62
N LEU A 298 19.29 12.81 9.39
CA LEU A 298 18.81 11.91 10.44
C LEU A 298 19.93 11.03 11.02
N SER A 299 21.02 10.81 10.28
CA SER A 299 22.24 10.18 10.83
C SER A 299 22.92 11.04 11.91
N PHE A 300 22.78 12.38 11.85
CA PHE A 300 23.28 13.31 12.86
C PHE A 300 22.32 13.55 14.03
N ALA A 301 21.06 13.14 13.92
CA ALA A 301 20.03 13.36 14.95
C ALA A 301 19.09 12.14 15.13
N PRO A 302 19.60 10.97 15.56
CA PRO A 302 18.84 9.71 15.63
C PRO A 302 17.62 9.74 16.57
N LEU A 303 17.52 10.72 17.48
CA LEU A 303 16.37 10.89 18.36
C LEU A 303 15.08 11.31 17.64
N PHE A 304 15.18 11.83 16.42
CA PHE A 304 14.02 12.29 15.63
C PHE A 304 13.57 11.29 14.58
N LYS A 305 14.22 10.12 14.47
CA LYS A 305 13.80 9.06 13.55
C LYS A 305 12.57 8.36 14.14
N PRO A 306 11.41 8.34 13.46
CA PRO A 306 10.28 7.55 13.90
C PRO A 306 10.69 6.07 13.98
N PRO A 307 10.17 5.30 14.95
CA PRO A 307 10.46 3.88 15.01
C PRO A 307 10.04 3.17 13.71
N GLY A 308 11.01 2.62 12.98
CA GLY A 308 10.74 1.79 11.80
C GLY A 308 10.85 2.45 10.43
N LEU A 309 11.43 3.66 10.34
CA LEU A 309 12.13 4.15 9.14
C LEU A 309 13.60 3.72 9.15
#